data_AF-A0A8J7ND75-F1
#
_entry.id   AF-A0A8J7ND75-F1
#
_cell.length_a   1.000
_cell.length_b   1.000
_cell.length_c   1.000
_cell.angle_alpha   90.00
_cell.angle_beta   90.00
_cell.angle_gamma   90.00
#
_symmetry.space_group_name_H-M   'P 1'
#
loop_
_entity.id
_entity.type
_entity.pdbx_description
1 polymer ?
#
loop_
_entity_poly.entity_id
_entity_poly.type
_entity_poly.pdbx_seq_one_letter_code
_entity_poly.pdbx_strand_id
1 'polypeptide(L)'
;MIRRILALAPLATAGWLLAQGAAAQGLPIPGFGNTGSALPVAIEADQGVEWRQNEQVYIARGNATAKRGDTTIRADALHAHYRKTQDNRQEIYKITAEGAVKITTPKETITSDTAEYVVETSVFTLKGRPVKIESGKSTLTAALVVYNSKSKVATVTGGAQVTEEKKRVRADRFVAFFKEEGGKQSLKRVEALGNVVITTPTEIARGNRGDYDAESQVATLSGNVRLTRGDNQLNGDRAEVNMKTGISKLLADEGPSTVSRTNPAEGKRVRVLIMPGQAESGKGPLDIPSPGAENKRTGRTDQKPNR
;
A
#
# COMPACT_ATOMS: atom_id res chain seq x y z
N MET A 1 -39.72 -23.11 9.04
CA MET A 1 -38.40 -23.46 8.47
C MET A 1 -37.92 -22.29 7.62
N ILE A 2 -37.02 -21.45 8.14
CA ILE A 2 -36.44 -20.33 7.38
C ILE A 2 -35.06 -20.78 6.92
N ARG A 3 -34.92 -21.07 5.62
CA ARG A 3 -33.64 -21.36 4.97
C ARG A 3 -32.78 -20.09 5.00
N ARG A 4 -31.88 -19.98 5.98
CA ARG A 4 -30.82 -18.97 5.99
C ARG A 4 -29.80 -19.34 4.92
N ILE A 5 -29.89 -18.67 3.77
CA ILE A 5 -28.83 -18.65 2.77
C ILE A 5 -27.61 -18.00 3.44
N LEU A 6 -26.51 -18.75 3.56
CA LEU A 6 -25.23 -18.22 4.03
C LEU A 6 -24.77 -17.16 3.02
N ALA A 7 -25.01 -15.89 3.31
CA ALA A 7 -24.47 -14.80 2.51
C ALA A 7 -22.94 -14.83 2.68
N LEU A 8 -22.22 -15.17 1.60
CA LEU A 8 -20.80 -14.92 1.49
C LEU A 8 -20.61 -13.41 1.66
N ALA A 9 -20.28 -12.94 2.87
CA ALA A 9 -19.90 -11.55 3.06
C ALA A 9 -18.72 -11.27 2.12
N PRO A 10 -18.69 -10.14 1.42
CA PRO A 10 -17.76 -10.00 0.32
C PRO A 10 -16.33 -9.83 0.83
N LEU A 11 -15.38 -10.45 0.12
CA LEU A 11 -13.95 -10.12 0.06
C LEU A 11 -13.68 -8.63 -0.31
N ALA A 12 -14.71 -7.77 -0.36
CA ALA A 12 -14.69 -6.32 -0.58
C ALA A 12 -13.64 -5.57 0.23
N THR A 13 -13.21 -6.11 1.37
CA THR A 13 -12.29 -5.42 2.29
C THR A 13 -10.81 -5.64 1.96
N ALA A 14 -10.47 -6.66 1.16
CA ALA A 14 -9.09 -7.01 0.84
C ALA A 14 -8.49 -6.09 -0.25
N GLY A 15 -9.24 -5.81 -1.31
CA GLY A 15 -8.79 -4.85 -2.34
C GLY A 15 -8.96 -3.39 -1.92
N TRP A 16 -9.65 -3.10 -0.82
CA TRP A 16 -9.68 -1.76 -0.22
C TRP A 16 -8.28 -1.28 0.20
N LEU A 17 -7.31 -2.15 0.49
CA LEU A 17 -5.95 -1.68 0.78
C LEU A 17 -5.21 -1.09 -0.42
N LEU A 18 -5.56 -1.55 -1.62
CA LEU A 18 -4.99 -1.03 -2.86
C LEU A 18 -5.87 0.08 -3.46
N ALA A 19 -7.18 0.08 -3.13
CA ALA A 19 -8.15 1.03 -3.63
C ALA A 19 -8.36 2.28 -2.77
N GLN A 20 -8.14 2.22 -1.45
CA GLN A 20 -8.27 3.39 -0.57
C GLN A 20 -6.96 4.11 -0.28
N GLY A 21 -5.84 3.49 -0.66
CA GLY A 21 -4.64 4.23 -1.05
C GLY A 21 -4.88 5.19 -2.23
N ALA A 22 -6.00 5.11 -2.96
CA ALA A 22 -6.33 6.09 -4.02
C ALA A 22 -6.80 7.46 -3.49
N ALA A 23 -6.95 7.63 -2.17
CA ALA A 23 -7.04 8.94 -1.51
C ALA A 23 -5.72 9.35 -0.79
N ALA A 24 -4.64 8.59 -0.97
CA ALA A 24 -3.27 8.99 -0.64
C ALA A 24 -2.45 9.09 -1.93
N GLN A 25 -2.52 10.26 -2.58
CA GLN A 25 -1.70 10.58 -3.74
C GLN A 25 -0.20 10.71 -3.35
N GLY A 26 0.54 9.60 -3.23
CA GLY A 26 2.01 9.54 -3.18
C GLY A 26 2.47 8.31 -3.98
N LEU A 27 3.47 8.34 -4.88
CA LEU A 27 4.71 9.11 -4.96
C LEU A 27 4.83 9.99 -6.21
N PRO A 28 5.39 11.21 -6.07
CA PRO A 28 6.33 11.74 -7.05
C PRO A 28 7.57 12.31 -6.34
N ILE A 29 8.73 11.63 -6.43
CA ILE A 29 10.02 12.29 -6.17
C ILE A 29 10.70 12.60 -7.50
N PRO A 30 10.51 13.83 -7.98
CA PRO A 30 11.63 14.63 -8.45
C PRO A 30 11.53 16.06 -7.88
N GLY A 31 11.97 16.25 -6.64
CA GLY A 31 12.26 17.57 -6.06
C GLY A 31 13.64 18.11 -6.46
N PHE A 32 14.48 17.28 -7.09
CA PHE A 32 15.82 17.66 -7.53
C PHE A 32 16.09 17.38 -9.02
N GLY A 33 15.11 16.77 -9.69
CA GLY A 33 15.29 16.10 -10.98
C GLY A 33 14.71 16.76 -12.21
N ASN A 34 14.02 17.90 -12.04
CA ASN A 34 13.56 18.73 -13.13
C ASN A 34 14.12 20.14 -12.94
N THR A 35 14.91 20.61 -13.91
CA THR A 35 15.53 21.94 -13.96
C THR A 35 14.51 23.05 -14.30
N GLY A 36 13.20 22.75 -14.32
CA GLY A 36 12.12 23.71 -14.59
C GLY A 36 11.52 24.42 -13.38
N SER A 37 11.84 24.01 -12.14
CA SER A 37 11.40 24.75 -10.95
C SER A 37 12.50 25.72 -10.52
N ALA A 38 12.26 27.03 -10.71
CA ALA A 38 13.18 28.13 -10.37
C ALA A 38 13.46 28.31 -8.85
N LEU A 39 13.13 27.31 -8.03
CA LEU A 39 13.32 27.38 -6.59
C LEU A 39 14.77 27.02 -6.25
N PRO A 40 15.46 27.85 -5.44
CA PRO A 40 16.83 27.56 -5.02
C PRO A 40 16.87 26.28 -4.18
N VAL A 41 18.00 25.57 -4.27
CA VAL A 41 18.32 24.48 -3.36
C VAL A 41 19.18 25.03 -2.24
N ALA A 42 18.72 24.90 -1.00
CA ALA A 42 19.56 25.13 0.17
C ALA A 42 20.24 23.82 0.58
N ILE A 43 21.55 23.85 0.81
CA ILE A 43 22.34 22.71 1.31
C ILE A 43 23.05 23.13 2.59
N GLU A 44 22.89 22.33 3.64
CA GLU A 44 23.52 22.52 4.94
C GLU A 44 24.20 21.21 5.36
N ALA A 45 25.37 21.30 6.00
CA ALA A 45 26.11 20.13 6.49
C ALA A 45 27.06 20.54 7.62
N ASP A 46 27.17 19.70 8.64
CA ASP A 46 27.94 19.98 9.86
C ASP A 46 29.45 19.87 9.62
N GLN A 47 29.88 18.95 8.76
CA GLN A 47 31.29 18.71 8.45
C GLN A 47 31.75 19.46 7.19
N GLY A 48 30.86 20.22 6.56
CA GLY A 48 31.15 21.08 5.42
C GLY A 48 30.69 20.54 4.07
N VAL A 49 30.92 21.38 3.06
CA VAL A 49 30.61 21.09 1.65
C VAL A 49 31.90 21.14 0.85
N GLU A 50 32.29 20.01 0.26
CA GLU A 50 33.46 19.86 -0.59
C GLU A 50 33.05 19.92 -2.07
N TRP A 51 33.83 20.63 -2.88
CA TRP A 51 33.75 20.54 -4.34
C TRP A 51 35.00 19.83 -4.87
N ARG A 52 34.81 18.63 -5.43
CA ARG A 52 35.89 17.84 -6.02
C ARG A 52 35.83 17.96 -7.53
N GLN A 53 36.49 18.98 -8.05
CA GLN A 53 36.40 19.32 -9.47
C GLN A 53 36.87 18.19 -10.41
N ASN A 54 37.95 17.48 -10.05
CA ASN A 54 38.49 16.37 -10.86
C ASN A 54 37.56 15.15 -10.88
N GLU A 55 36.78 14.96 -9.82
CA GLU A 55 35.77 13.90 -9.69
C GLU A 55 34.37 14.35 -10.16
N GLN A 56 34.23 15.65 -10.48
CA GLN A 56 33.00 16.31 -10.90
C GLN A 56 31.82 16.08 -9.93
N VAL A 57 32.07 16.29 -8.63
CA VAL A 57 31.06 16.05 -7.58
C VAL A 57 31.09 17.14 -6.50
N TYR A 58 29.91 17.51 -6.02
CA TYR A 58 29.71 18.25 -4.78
C TYR A 58 29.34 17.28 -3.66
N ILE A 59 29.96 17.42 -2.50
CA ILE A 59 29.79 16.51 -1.36
C ILE A 59 29.43 17.33 -0.12
N ALA A 60 28.27 17.09 0.47
CA ALA A 60 27.90 17.62 1.78
C ALA A 60 28.01 16.49 2.81
N ARG A 61 28.75 16.68 3.92
CA ARG A 61 28.97 15.66 4.95
C ARG A 61 28.53 16.12 6.34
N GLY A 62 28.04 15.18 7.13
CA GLY A 62 27.59 15.38 8.50
C GLY A 62 26.19 15.98 8.54
N ASN A 63 25.19 15.17 8.90
CA ASN A 63 23.78 15.57 8.96
C ASN A 63 23.32 16.41 7.74
N ALA A 64 23.82 16.05 6.56
CA ALA A 64 23.64 16.79 5.33
C ALA A 64 22.14 16.92 5.01
N THR A 65 21.70 18.17 4.84
CA THR A 65 20.31 18.53 4.57
C THR A 65 20.24 19.28 3.26
N ALA A 66 19.40 18.81 2.32
CA ALA A 66 19.06 19.54 1.10
C ALA A 66 17.57 19.87 1.10
N LYS A 67 17.21 21.13 0.90
CA LYS A 67 15.83 21.61 0.86
C LYS A 67 15.53 22.31 -0.46
N ARG A 68 14.41 21.93 -1.08
CA ARG A 68 13.82 22.64 -2.23
C ARG A 68 12.30 22.70 -2.07
N GLY A 69 11.75 23.91 -1.96
CA GLY A 69 10.34 24.10 -1.63
C GLY A 69 9.96 23.38 -0.33
N ASP A 70 8.90 22.58 -0.38
CA ASP A 70 8.44 21.77 0.76
C ASP A 70 9.12 20.40 0.87
N THR A 71 10.05 20.09 -0.03
CA THR A 71 10.79 18.81 0.00
C THR A 71 12.11 19.00 0.73
N THR A 72 12.37 18.14 1.71
CA THR A 72 13.64 18.08 2.44
C THR A 72 14.22 16.68 2.37
N ILE A 73 15.50 16.58 2.05
CA ILE A 73 16.30 15.35 2.13
C ILE A 73 17.31 15.54 3.26
N ARG A 74 17.39 14.57 4.18
CA ARG A 74 18.44 14.44 5.18
C ARG A 74 19.18 13.13 5.00
N ALA A 75 20.49 13.15 5.22
CA ALA A 75 21.35 11.98 5.18
C ALA A 75 22.66 12.24 5.93
N ASP A 76 23.48 11.22 6.13
CA ASP A 76 24.85 11.40 6.64
C ASP A 76 25.71 12.12 5.60
N ALA A 77 25.52 11.81 4.31
CA ALA A 77 26.15 12.49 3.20
C ALA A 77 25.22 12.64 1.98
N LEU A 78 25.39 13.76 1.27
CA LEU A 78 24.76 14.02 -0.03
C LEU A 78 25.83 14.25 -1.09
N HIS A 79 25.71 13.57 -2.22
CA HIS A 79 26.57 13.77 -3.39
C HIS A 79 25.75 14.27 -4.58
N ALA A 80 26.21 15.32 -5.24
CA ALA A 80 25.65 15.80 -6.51
C ALA A 80 26.73 15.72 -7.60
N HIS A 81 26.60 14.74 -8.48
CA HIS A 81 27.48 14.56 -9.62
C HIS A 81 27.04 15.45 -10.77
N TYR A 82 27.99 16.19 -11.33
CA TYR A 82 27.76 17.06 -12.45
C TYR A 82 28.63 16.68 -13.65
N ARG A 83 28.25 17.16 -14.82
CA ARG A 83 29.06 17.12 -16.04
C ARG A 83 29.09 18.50 -16.66
N LYS A 84 30.12 18.77 -17.46
CA LYS A 84 30.17 19.99 -18.28
C LYS A 84 29.42 19.72 -19.58
N THR A 85 28.48 20.59 -19.93
CA THR A 85 27.82 20.56 -21.24
C THR A 85 28.74 21.13 -22.32
N GLN A 86 28.34 21.03 -23.59
CA GLN A 86 29.07 21.64 -24.71
C GLN A 86 29.27 23.15 -24.53
N ASP A 87 28.33 23.84 -23.86
CA ASP A 87 28.41 25.27 -23.53
C ASP A 87 29.26 25.56 -22.28
N ASN A 88 30.01 24.58 -21.77
CA ASN A 88 30.78 24.66 -20.52
C ASN A 88 29.91 24.98 -19.27
N ARG A 89 28.59 24.75 -19.34
CA ARG A 89 27.69 24.85 -18.18
C ARG A 89 27.78 23.59 -17.34
N GLN A 90 27.64 23.72 -16.03
CA GLN A 90 27.59 22.57 -15.13
C GLN A 90 26.15 22.05 -15.05
N GLU A 91 25.96 20.78 -15.36
CA GLU A 91 24.68 20.08 -15.29
C GLU A 91 24.78 18.95 -14.27
N ILE A 92 23.95 18.99 -13.21
CA ILE A 92 23.81 17.88 -12.27
C ILE A 92 23.02 16.78 -12.97
N TYR A 93 23.59 15.58 -13.05
CA TYR A 93 22.94 14.43 -13.71
C TYR A 93 22.61 13.29 -12.74
N LYS A 94 23.26 13.24 -11.58
CA LYS A 94 23.01 12.23 -10.55
C LYS A 94 23.13 12.82 -9.15
N ILE A 95 22.20 12.45 -8.28
CA ILE A 95 22.20 12.82 -6.87
C ILE A 95 22.12 11.54 -6.04
N THR A 96 22.97 11.41 -5.04
CA THR A 96 22.93 10.29 -4.09
C THR A 96 22.85 10.81 -2.65
N ALA A 97 22.12 10.10 -1.82
CA ALA A 97 22.04 10.29 -0.38
C ALA A 97 22.42 8.99 0.30
N GLU A 98 23.30 9.06 1.30
CA GLU A 98 23.89 7.90 1.97
C GLU A 98 23.82 8.08 3.47
N GLY A 99 23.39 7.01 4.16
CA GLY A 99 23.31 6.97 5.62
C GLY A 99 22.08 7.69 6.15
N ALA A 100 21.30 6.98 6.97
CA ALA A 100 20.11 7.49 7.66
C ALA A 100 19.20 8.39 6.79
N VAL A 101 18.99 8.02 5.52
CA VAL A 101 18.29 8.87 4.57
C VAL A 101 16.85 9.06 4.99
N LYS A 102 16.42 10.32 5.11
CA LYS A 102 15.05 10.72 5.38
C LYS A 102 14.61 11.79 4.37
N ILE A 103 13.57 11.47 3.59
CA ILE A 103 12.96 12.40 2.65
C ILE A 103 11.58 12.75 3.17
N THR A 104 11.29 14.04 3.26
CA THR A 104 10.00 14.56 3.70
C THR A 104 9.42 15.45 2.62
N THR A 105 8.18 15.18 2.24
CA THR A 105 7.35 16.01 1.37
C THR A 105 6.05 16.35 2.11
N PRO A 106 5.17 17.24 1.59
CA PRO A 106 3.88 17.52 2.21
C PRO A 106 2.98 16.28 2.42
N LYS A 107 3.18 15.20 1.64
CA LYS A 107 2.28 14.04 1.61
C LYS A 107 2.87 12.77 2.20
N GLU A 108 4.19 12.72 2.34
CA GLU A 108 4.88 11.49 2.70
C GLU A 108 6.21 11.72 3.41
N THR A 109 6.57 10.75 4.25
CA THR A 109 7.91 10.62 4.82
C THR A 109 8.49 9.29 4.37
N ILE A 110 9.71 9.32 3.85
CA ILE A 110 10.44 8.16 3.35
C ILE A 110 11.72 8.03 4.14
N THR A 111 12.04 6.81 4.57
CA THR A 111 13.31 6.47 5.22
C THR A 111 13.96 5.29 4.52
N SER A 112 15.29 5.33 4.38
CA SER A 112 16.09 4.31 3.68
C SER A 112 17.56 4.40 4.08
N ASP A 113 18.37 3.40 3.72
CA ASP A 113 19.83 3.44 3.92
C ASP A 113 20.49 4.34 2.85
N THR A 114 20.00 4.28 1.61
CA THR A 114 20.49 5.10 0.49
C THR A 114 19.34 5.53 -0.43
N ALA A 115 19.47 6.70 -1.05
CA ALA A 115 18.63 7.15 -2.16
C ALA A 115 19.49 7.61 -3.34
N GLU A 116 19.08 7.30 -4.57
CA GLU A 116 19.73 7.74 -5.79
C GLU A 116 18.70 8.29 -6.78
N TYR A 117 19.02 9.39 -7.43
CA TYR A 117 18.25 9.93 -8.54
C TYR A 117 19.16 10.17 -9.74
N VAL A 118 18.81 9.59 -10.89
CA VAL A 118 19.51 9.80 -12.17
C VAL A 118 18.60 10.61 -13.09
N VAL A 119 19.02 11.82 -13.45
CA VAL A 119 18.22 12.79 -14.22
C VAL A 119 17.91 12.27 -15.62
N GLU A 120 18.93 11.70 -16.28
CA GLU A 120 18.85 11.24 -17.67
C GLU A 120 17.82 10.13 -17.88
N THR A 121 17.80 9.14 -17.00
CA THR A 121 16.81 8.05 -17.02
C THR A 121 15.54 8.40 -16.25
N SER A 122 15.60 9.47 -15.44
CA SER A 122 14.56 9.91 -14.51
C SER A 122 14.13 8.79 -13.55
N VAL A 123 15.13 8.02 -13.10
CA VAL A 123 14.97 6.89 -12.18
C VAL A 123 15.37 7.32 -10.79
N PHE A 124 14.47 7.08 -9.84
CA PHE A 124 14.69 7.22 -8.42
C PHE A 124 14.77 5.84 -7.76
N THR A 125 15.80 5.59 -6.97
CA THR A 125 16.07 4.31 -6.32
C THR A 125 16.26 4.51 -4.82
N LEU A 126 15.51 3.77 -4.01
CA LEU A 126 15.67 3.68 -2.56
C LEU A 126 16.11 2.27 -2.20
N LYS A 127 17.14 2.15 -1.35
CA LYS A 127 17.58 0.85 -0.79
C LYS A 127 17.71 0.97 0.72
N GLY A 128 17.31 -0.06 1.45
CA GLY A 128 17.48 -0.07 2.90
C GLY A 128 16.95 -1.33 3.58
N ARG A 129 17.18 -1.40 4.90
CA ARG A 129 16.78 -2.54 5.74
C ARG A 129 15.84 -2.13 6.88
N PRO A 130 14.59 -1.70 6.61
CA PRO A 130 13.93 -1.59 5.30
C PRO A 130 13.90 -0.14 4.76
N VAL A 131 13.62 0.01 3.47
CA VAL A 131 12.94 1.23 2.97
C VAL A 131 11.56 1.29 3.61
N LYS A 132 11.19 2.42 4.20
CA LYS A 132 9.86 2.66 4.76
C LYS A 132 9.28 3.96 4.21
N ILE A 133 8.06 3.89 3.66
CA ILE A 133 7.31 5.03 3.12
C ILE A 133 6.02 5.17 3.92
N GLU A 134 5.77 6.34 4.48
CA GLU A 134 4.58 6.66 5.26
C GLU A 134 3.79 7.75 4.55
N SER A 135 2.53 7.47 4.22
CA SER A 135 1.60 8.45 3.62
C SER A 135 0.23 8.30 4.28
N GLY A 136 -0.19 9.33 5.01
CA GLY A 136 -1.41 9.27 5.82
C GLY A 136 -1.38 8.13 6.84
N LYS A 137 -2.35 7.21 6.74
CA LYS A 137 -2.45 6.02 7.60
C LYS A 137 -1.76 4.78 7.02
N SER A 138 -1.17 4.91 5.83
CA SER A 138 -0.61 3.80 5.08
C SER A 138 0.91 3.80 5.20
N THR A 139 1.49 2.61 5.38
CA THR A 139 2.93 2.38 5.46
C THR A 139 3.31 1.30 4.46
N LEU A 140 4.32 1.57 3.65
CA LEU A 140 4.97 0.60 2.79
C LEU A 140 6.36 0.26 3.33
N THR A 141 6.71 -1.02 3.37
CA THR A 141 8.07 -1.49 3.68
C THR A 141 8.59 -2.44 2.60
N ALA A 142 9.87 -2.32 2.26
CA ALA A 142 10.56 -3.16 1.27
C ALA A 142 12.08 -3.03 1.38
N ALA A 143 12.84 -3.89 0.71
CA ALA A 143 14.30 -3.72 0.62
C ALA A 143 14.72 -2.73 -0.48
N LEU A 144 13.95 -2.67 -1.58
CA LEU A 144 14.25 -1.86 -2.76
C LEU A 144 12.96 -1.26 -3.34
N VAL A 145 12.98 0.05 -3.59
CA VAL A 145 11.95 0.78 -4.34
C VAL A 145 12.60 1.49 -5.51
N VAL A 146 12.07 1.29 -6.72
CA VAL A 146 12.54 1.96 -7.94
C VAL A 146 11.35 2.65 -8.58
N TYR A 147 11.44 3.95 -8.83
CA TYR A 147 10.42 4.72 -9.55
C TYR A 147 11.02 5.36 -10.79
N ASN A 148 10.44 5.07 -11.96
CA ASN A 148 10.78 5.74 -13.20
C ASN A 148 9.70 6.76 -13.53
N SER A 149 10.04 8.04 -13.51
CA SER A 149 9.08 9.12 -13.72
C SER A 149 8.73 9.36 -15.19
N LYS A 150 9.54 8.87 -16.15
CA LYS A 150 9.21 8.89 -17.58
C LYS A 150 8.14 7.86 -17.91
N SER A 151 8.33 6.62 -17.48
CA SER A 151 7.37 5.53 -17.71
C SER A 151 6.22 5.51 -16.71
N LYS A 152 6.31 6.29 -15.61
CA LYS A 152 5.32 6.35 -14.53
C LYS A 152 5.10 4.97 -13.88
N VAL A 153 6.18 4.24 -13.66
CA VAL A 153 6.17 2.89 -13.07
C VAL A 153 7.01 2.87 -11.80
N ALA A 154 6.43 2.37 -10.71
CA ALA A 154 7.15 2.03 -9.48
C ALA A 154 7.25 0.51 -9.32
N THR A 155 8.42 0.01 -8.93
CA THR A 155 8.68 -1.39 -8.58
C THR A 155 9.18 -1.46 -7.15
N VAL A 156 8.58 -2.34 -6.35
CA VAL A 156 8.87 -2.52 -4.92
C VAL A 156 9.20 -3.98 -4.69
N THR A 157 10.37 -4.29 -4.14
CA THR A 157 10.89 -5.68 -4.04
C THR A 157 11.61 -5.94 -2.72
N GLY A 158 11.78 -7.22 -2.39
CA GLY A 158 12.51 -7.67 -1.20
C GLY A 158 11.64 -7.63 0.05
N GLY A 159 10.57 -8.45 0.05
CA GLY A 159 9.65 -8.56 1.18
C GLY A 159 8.63 -7.42 1.24
N ALA A 160 8.16 -6.97 0.09
CA ALA A 160 7.28 -5.83 -0.05
C ALA A 160 5.97 -6.02 0.73
N GLN A 161 5.64 -5.02 1.55
CA GLN A 161 4.44 -5.03 2.37
C GLN A 161 3.82 -3.64 2.41
N VAL A 162 2.50 -3.58 2.22
CA VAL A 162 1.68 -2.40 2.45
C VAL A 162 0.80 -2.68 3.65
N THR A 163 0.71 -1.74 4.57
CA THR A 163 -0.15 -1.82 5.76
C THR A 163 -0.91 -0.51 5.88
N GLU A 164 -2.21 -0.59 6.14
CA GLU A 164 -3.06 0.55 6.42
C GLU A 164 -4.04 0.14 7.51
N GLU A 165 -3.96 0.83 8.64
CA GLU A 165 -4.64 0.45 9.88
C GLU A 165 -4.41 -1.03 10.25
N LYS A 166 -5.46 -1.87 10.24
CA LYS A 166 -5.41 -3.30 10.59
C LYS A 166 -5.31 -4.23 9.38
N LYS A 167 -5.17 -3.68 8.18
CA LYS A 167 -5.16 -4.43 6.94
C LYS A 167 -3.75 -4.43 6.36
N ARG A 168 -3.38 -5.53 5.70
CA ARG A 168 -2.02 -5.74 5.17
C ARG A 168 -2.05 -6.51 3.86
N VAL A 169 -1.23 -6.09 2.91
CA VAL A 169 -0.94 -6.83 1.67
C VAL A 169 0.56 -7.07 1.60
N ARG A 170 0.96 -8.32 1.34
CA ARG A 170 2.35 -8.73 1.16
C ARG A 170 2.51 -9.45 -0.18
N ALA A 171 3.63 -9.22 -0.85
CA ALA A 171 4.03 -9.94 -2.05
C ALA A 171 5.57 -9.92 -2.18
N ASP A 172 6.13 -10.75 -3.05
CA ASP A 172 7.57 -10.71 -3.36
C ASP A 172 7.93 -9.41 -4.11
N ARG A 173 7.02 -8.97 -5.00
CA ARG A 173 7.14 -7.74 -5.78
C ARG A 173 5.79 -7.04 -5.96
N PHE A 174 5.75 -5.72 -5.79
CA PHE A 174 4.69 -4.87 -6.34
C PHE A 174 5.19 -4.10 -7.57
N VAL A 175 4.33 -3.95 -8.57
CA VAL A 175 4.52 -3.04 -9.70
C VAL A 175 3.31 -2.11 -9.77
N ALA A 176 3.51 -0.82 -9.57
CA ALA A 176 2.47 0.19 -9.65
C ALA A 176 2.65 1.02 -10.92
N PHE A 177 1.56 1.18 -11.66
CA PHE A 177 1.47 1.99 -12.87
C PHE A 177 0.66 3.23 -12.55
N PHE A 178 1.18 4.40 -12.90
CA PHE A 178 0.51 5.68 -12.67
C PHE A 178 0.14 6.33 -14.00
N LYS A 179 -0.87 7.20 -13.96
CA LYS A 179 -1.24 8.11 -15.05
C LYS A 179 -1.18 9.55 -14.56
N GLU A 180 -1.03 10.49 -15.47
CA GLU A 180 -1.03 11.92 -15.16
C GLU A 180 -2.17 12.60 -15.91
N GLU A 181 -3.01 13.34 -15.20
CA GLU A 181 -4.19 14.00 -15.73
C GLU A 181 -4.31 15.37 -15.05
N GLY A 182 -4.31 16.46 -15.85
CA GLY A 182 -4.37 17.83 -15.32
C GLY A 182 -3.23 18.20 -14.35
N GLY A 183 -2.01 17.69 -14.60
CA GLY A 183 -0.84 17.90 -13.72
C GLY A 183 -0.90 17.15 -12.39
N LYS A 184 -1.91 16.28 -12.21
CA LYS A 184 -2.04 15.41 -11.04
C LYS A 184 -1.77 13.96 -11.45
N GLN A 185 -0.81 13.34 -10.76
CA GLN A 185 -0.57 11.91 -10.91
C GLN A 185 -1.59 11.12 -10.08
N SER A 186 -2.11 10.04 -10.67
CA SER A 186 -3.04 9.10 -10.02
C SER A 186 -2.65 7.67 -10.33
N LEU A 187 -3.04 6.75 -9.44
CA LEU A 187 -2.80 5.32 -9.63
C LEU A 187 -3.68 4.79 -10.76
N LYS A 188 -3.09 4.02 -11.68
CA LYS A 188 -3.82 3.31 -12.75
C LYS A 188 -4.03 1.84 -12.39
N ARG A 189 -2.95 1.15 -12.02
CA ARG A 189 -2.99 -0.29 -11.73
C ARG A 189 -1.88 -0.67 -10.75
N VAL A 190 -2.12 -1.69 -9.94
CA VAL A 190 -1.09 -2.37 -9.14
C VAL A 190 -1.08 -3.85 -9.46
N GLU A 191 0.11 -4.42 -9.60
CA GLU A 191 0.35 -5.85 -9.72
C GLU A 191 1.16 -6.31 -8.51
N ALA A 192 0.65 -7.27 -7.76
CA ALA A 192 1.29 -7.98 -6.68
C ALA A 192 1.72 -9.36 -7.20
N LEU A 193 3.01 -9.67 -7.16
CA LEU A 193 3.58 -10.84 -7.79
C LEU A 193 4.36 -11.67 -6.77
N GLY A 194 4.05 -12.97 -6.74
CA GLY A 194 4.71 -13.94 -5.87
C GLY A 194 4.18 -13.89 -4.45
N ASN A 195 3.78 -15.06 -3.93
CA ASN A 195 3.37 -15.27 -2.53
C ASN A 195 2.44 -14.18 -1.98
N VAL A 196 1.39 -13.84 -2.73
CA VAL A 196 0.49 -12.75 -2.38
C VAL A 196 -0.36 -13.16 -1.19
N VAL A 197 -0.30 -12.37 -0.12
CA VAL A 197 -1.10 -12.55 1.09
C VAL A 197 -1.78 -11.25 1.43
N ILE A 198 -3.10 -11.28 1.54
CA ILE A 198 -3.93 -10.18 2.00
C ILE A 198 -4.52 -10.57 3.36
N THR A 199 -4.36 -9.70 4.34
CA THR A 199 -4.87 -9.88 5.70
C THR A 199 -5.76 -8.71 6.05
N THR A 200 -6.95 -8.99 6.53
CA THR A 200 -7.88 -8.03 7.14
C THR A 200 -8.21 -8.51 8.57
N PRO A 201 -8.96 -7.74 9.38
CA PRO A 201 -9.36 -8.19 10.71
C PRO A 201 -10.13 -9.52 10.73
N THR A 202 -10.83 -9.85 9.65
CA THR A 202 -11.73 -11.02 9.58
C THR A 202 -11.24 -12.11 8.65
N GLU A 203 -10.29 -11.81 7.75
CA GLU A 203 -9.95 -12.68 6.62
C GLU A 203 -8.46 -12.74 6.32
N ILE A 204 -8.06 -13.89 5.77
CA ILE A 204 -6.79 -14.05 5.09
C ILE A 204 -7.03 -14.64 3.71
N ALA A 205 -6.62 -13.91 2.67
CA ALA A 205 -6.64 -14.37 1.28
C ALA A 205 -5.19 -14.61 0.81
N ARG A 206 -4.95 -15.73 0.12
CA ARG A 206 -3.65 -16.08 -0.45
C ARG A 206 -3.80 -16.39 -1.93
N GLY A 207 -2.78 -16.09 -2.72
CA GLY A 207 -2.67 -16.46 -4.12
C GLY A 207 -1.27 -16.19 -4.69
N ASN A 208 -1.05 -16.53 -5.96
CA ASN A 208 0.24 -16.33 -6.62
C ASN A 208 0.40 -14.91 -7.15
N ARG A 209 -0.70 -14.28 -7.59
CA ARG A 209 -0.72 -12.95 -8.20
C ARG A 209 -1.97 -12.18 -7.79
N GLY A 210 -1.81 -10.89 -7.51
CA GLY A 210 -2.89 -9.94 -7.30
C GLY A 210 -2.83 -8.82 -8.34
N ASP A 211 -3.94 -8.47 -8.93
CA ASP A 211 -4.05 -7.35 -9.87
C ASP A 211 -5.16 -6.42 -9.38
N TYR A 212 -4.88 -5.12 -9.31
CA TYR A 212 -5.87 -4.11 -8.95
C TYR A 212 -5.92 -3.02 -10.01
N ASP A 213 -7.08 -2.85 -10.63
CA ASP A 213 -7.35 -1.76 -11.56
C ASP A 213 -8.08 -0.63 -10.85
N ALA A 214 -7.52 0.58 -10.91
CA ALA A 214 -8.04 1.74 -10.20
C ALA A 214 -9.25 2.38 -10.90
N GLU A 215 -9.39 2.20 -12.21
CA GLU A 215 -10.48 2.78 -13.00
C GLU A 215 -11.75 1.96 -12.82
N SER A 216 -11.67 0.64 -13.00
CA SER A 216 -12.80 -0.26 -12.76
C SER A 216 -13.02 -0.54 -11.27
N GLN A 217 -12.04 -0.21 -10.42
CA GLN A 217 -12.00 -0.52 -8.99
C GLN A 217 -12.17 -2.03 -8.73
N VAL A 218 -11.54 -2.88 -9.55
CA VAL A 218 -11.60 -4.33 -9.42
C VAL A 218 -10.25 -4.87 -8.97
N ALA A 219 -10.27 -5.68 -7.91
CA ALA A 219 -9.12 -6.48 -7.51
C ALA A 219 -9.35 -7.95 -7.90
N THR A 220 -8.34 -8.57 -8.50
CA THR A 220 -8.30 -9.99 -8.82
C THR A 220 -7.14 -10.63 -8.07
N LEU A 221 -7.39 -11.70 -7.33
CA LEU A 221 -6.38 -12.60 -6.79
C LEU A 221 -6.43 -13.89 -7.62
N SER A 222 -5.29 -14.39 -8.07
CA SER A 222 -5.22 -15.53 -8.99
C SER A 222 -4.07 -16.49 -8.66
N GLY A 223 -4.29 -17.74 -9.04
CA GLY A 223 -3.36 -18.86 -8.83
C GLY A 223 -3.36 -19.35 -7.38
N ASN A 224 -3.73 -20.62 -7.17
CA ASN A 224 -3.75 -21.27 -5.85
C ASN A 224 -4.52 -20.45 -4.79
N VAL A 225 -5.68 -19.91 -5.17
CA VAL A 225 -6.41 -18.98 -4.30
C VAL A 225 -7.00 -19.71 -3.11
N ARG A 226 -6.63 -19.27 -1.91
CA ARG A 226 -7.16 -19.77 -0.63
C ARG A 226 -7.61 -18.62 0.24
N LEU A 227 -8.90 -18.59 0.54
CA LEU A 227 -9.51 -17.67 1.49
C LEU A 227 -9.84 -18.40 2.79
N THR A 228 -9.55 -17.76 3.91
CA THR A 228 -9.94 -18.22 5.24
C THR A 228 -10.64 -17.08 5.97
N ARG A 229 -11.85 -17.35 6.50
CA ARG A 229 -12.63 -16.41 7.33
C ARG A 229 -13.27 -17.20 8.49
N GLY A 230 -12.81 -16.93 9.71
CA GLY A 230 -13.13 -17.80 10.85
C GLY A 230 -12.75 -19.25 10.52
N ASP A 231 -13.68 -20.16 10.71
CA ASP A 231 -13.49 -21.60 10.40
C ASP A 231 -13.76 -21.94 8.92
N ASN A 232 -14.25 -20.99 8.13
CA ASN A 232 -14.60 -21.23 6.74
C ASN A 232 -13.35 -21.13 5.85
N GLN A 233 -13.20 -22.10 4.95
CA GLN A 233 -12.15 -22.11 3.93
C GLN A 233 -12.75 -22.22 2.53
N LEU A 234 -12.30 -21.33 1.65
CA LEU A 234 -12.71 -21.32 0.26
C LEU A 234 -11.46 -21.43 -0.62
N ASN A 235 -11.47 -22.40 -1.52
CA ASN A 235 -10.38 -22.65 -2.45
C ASN A 235 -10.90 -22.50 -3.88
N GLY A 236 -10.14 -21.80 -4.72
CA GLY A 236 -10.43 -21.61 -6.13
C GLY A 236 -9.17 -21.20 -6.90
N ASP A 237 -9.34 -20.95 -8.20
CA ASP A 237 -8.22 -20.51 -9.04
C ASP A 237 -8.14 -18.99 -9.11
N ARG A 238 -9.29 -18.31 -8.94
CA ARG A 238 -9.40 -16.87 -9.06
C ARG A 238 -10.46 -16.32 -8.12
N ALA A 239 -10.14 -15.27 -7.37
CA ALA A 239 -11.09 -14.46 -6.63
C ALA A 239 -11.12 -13.05 -7.22
N GLU A 240 -12.31 -12.57 -7.54
CA GLU A 240 -12.54 -11.18 -7.97
C GLU A 240 -13.31 -10.43 -6.90
N VAL A 241 -13.00 -9.15 -6.78
CA VAL A 241 -13.69 -8.25 -5.90
C VAL A 241 -13.90 -6.92 -6.62
N ASN A 242 -15.13 -6.47 -6.71
CA ASN A 242 -15.48 -5.14 -7.18
C ASN A 242 -15.63 -4.21 -5.97
N MET A 243 -14.78 -3.21 -5.84
CA MET A 243 -14.78 -2.30 -4.69
C MET A 243 -15.90 -1.26 -4.75
N LYS A 244 -16.42 -0.98 -5.96
CA LYS A 244 -17.53 -0.04 -6.15
C LYS A 244 -18.84 -0.62 -5.62
N THR A 245 -19.10 -1.88 -5.95
CA THR A 245 -20.34 -2.57 -5.56
C THR A 245 -20.19 -3.39 -4.28
N GLY A 246 -18.96 -3.65 -3.86
CA GLY A 246 -18.65 -4.58 -2.79
C GLY A 246 -18.91 -6.03 -3.16
N ILE A 247 -19.14 -6.39 -4.44
CA ILE A 247 -19.44 -7.78 -4.82
C ILE A 247 -18.13 -8.57 -4.92
N SER A 248 -18.13 -9.79 -4.38
CA SER A 248 -17.01 -10.73 -4.49
C SER A 248 -17.41 -12.03 -5.15
N LYS A 249 -16.58 -12.52 -6.06
CA LYS A 249 -16.79 -13.76 -6.79
C LYS A 249 -15.57 -14.67 -6.60
N LEU A 250 -15.80 -15.94 -6.33
CA LEU A 250 -14.76 -16.97 -6.37
C LEU A 250 -15.06 -17.85 -7.58
N LEU A 251 -14.11 -17.95 -8.49
CA LEU A 251 -14.24 -18.59 -9.78
C LEU A 251 -13.27 -19.78 -9.85
N ALA A 252 -13.70 -20.85 -10.52
CA ALA A 252 -12.80 -21.87 -11.03
C ALA A 252 -12.21 -21.41 -12.36
N ASP A 253 -11.01 -21.85 -12.67
CA ASP A 253 -10.36 -21.61 -13.95
C ASP A 253 -11.14 -22.30 -15.08
N GLU A 254 -11.89 -21.52 -15.87
CA GLU A 254 -12.32 -21.94 -17.19
C GLU A 254 -11.11 -21.82 -18.12
N GLY A 255 -10.27 -22.87 -18.15
CA GLY A 255 -9.19 -22.96 -19.13
C GLY A 255 -9.72 -22.72 -20.56
N PRO A 256 -8.86 -22.34 -21.52
CA PRO A 256 -9.29 -22.00 -22.87
C PRO A 256 -10.13 -23.13 -23.48
N SER A 257 -11.37 -22.78 -23.87
CA SER A 257 -12.40 -23.67 -24.38
C SER A 257 -12.09 -24.11 -25.83
N THR A 258 -10.93 -24.71 -26.08
CA THR A 258 -10.52 -25.18 -27.42
C THR A 258 -10.25 -26.67 -27.49
N VAL A 259 -10.75 -27.47 -26.54
CA VAL A 259 -10.75 -28.93 -26.73
C VAL A 259 -12.12 -29.51 -26.45
N SER A 260 -12.86 -29.81 -27.52
CA SER A 260 -13.88 -30.85 -27.50
C SER A 260 -13.22 -32.14 -26.99
N ARG A 261 -13.42 -32.50 -25.73
CA ARG A 261 -13.02 -33.79 -25.18
C ARG A 261 -14.24 -34.51 -24.64
N THR A 262 -14.39 -35.72 -25.14
CA THR A 262 -15.47 -36.69 -24.96
C THR A 262 -15.46 -37.37 -23.57
N ASN A 263 -15.15 -36.64 -22.48
CA ASN A 263 -15.17 -37.23 -21.13
C ASN A 263 -15.64 -36.21 -20.05
N PRO A 264 -16.83 -36.37 -19.42
CA PRO A 264 -17.42 -35.33 -18.55
C PRO A 264 -16.91 -35.23 -17.11
N ALA A 265 -15.73 -35.75 -16.76
CA ALA A 265 -15.38 -35.99 -15.36
C ALA A 265 -13.99 -35.49 -14.92
N GLU A 266 -13.65 -34.21 -15.15
CA GLU A 266 -12.65 -33.51 -14.33
C GLU A 266 -12.77 -31.97 -14.47
N GLY A 267 -13.97 -31.43 -14.22
CA GLY A 267 -14.12 -29.98 -14.08
C GLY A 267 -13.33 -29.50 -12.87
N LYS A 268 -12.44 -28.52 -13.05
CA LYS A 268 -11.84 -27.77 -11.93
C LYS A 268 -12.98 -27.12 -11.16
N ARG A 269 -13.12 -27.47 -9.88
CA ARG A 269 -14.27 -27.10 -9.03
C ARG A 269 -13.81 -26.16 -7.93
N VAL A 270 -14.55 -25.07 -7.72
CA VAL A 270 -14.44 -24.29 -6.49
C VAL A 270 -14.86 -25.17 -5.31
N ARG A 271 -14.04 -25.22 -4.26
CA ARG A 271 -14.36 -25.96 -3.03
C ARG A 271 -14.62 -24.97 -1.91
N VAL A 272 -15.79 -25.08 -1.31
CA VAL A 272 -16.19 -24.28 -0.14
C VAL A 272 -16.40 -25.26 1.01
N LEU A 273 -15.61 -25.12 2.07
CA LEU A 273 -15.86 -25.76 3.35
C LEU A 273 -16.48 -24.72 4.26
N ILE A 274 -17.79 -24.86 4.48
CA ILE A 274 -18.52 -24.13 5.52
C ILE A 274 -18.63 -25.07 6.70
N MET A 275 -18.14 -24.65 7.87
CA MET A 275 -18.37 -25.38 9.10
C MET A 275 -19.65 -24.86 9.75
N PRO A 276 -20.75 -25.63 9.77
CA PRO A 276 -21.95 -25.23 10.50
C PRO A 276 -21.72 -25.41 12.00
N GLY A 277 -21.74 -24.30 12.74
CA GLY A 277 -21.83 -24.29 14.20
C GLY A 277 -20.50 -24.09 14.93
N GLN A 278 -20.04 -22.84 14.98
CA GLN A 278 -19.64 -22.23 16.26
C GLN A 278 -20.20 -20.81 16.31
N ALA A 279 -20.95 -20.52 17.38
CA ALA A 279 -21.38 -19.18 17.70
C ALA A 279 -20.16 -18.25 17.74
N GLU A 280 -20.33 -16.99 17.31
CA GLU A 280 -19.38 -15.93 17.61
C GLU A 280 -19.04 -15.97 19.10
N SER A 281 -17.84 -16.45 19.44
CA SER A 281 -17.32 -16.35 20.80
C SER A 281 -16.95 -14.88 21.01
N GLY A 282 -17.91 -14.09 21.48
CA GLY A 282 -17.63 -12.75 21.99
C GLY A 282 -18.66 -11.68 21.66
N LYS A 283 -19.90 -11.86 22.12
CA LYS A 283 -20.67 -10.86 22.88
C LYS A 283 -21.95 -11.55 23.36
N GLY A 284 -22.12 -11.66 24.67
CA GLY A 284 -23.36 -12.15 25.27
C GLY A 284 -24.57 -11.32 24.79
N PRO A 285 -25.80 -11.82 24.99
CA PRO A 285 -27.00 -11.11 24.59
C PRO A 285 -26.94 -9.69 25.12
N LEU A 286 -27.15 -8.71 24.23
CA LEU A 286 -27.47 -7.36 24.63
C LEU A 286 -28.66 -7.44 25.58
N ASP A 287 -28.43 -7.11 26.85
CA ASP A 287 -29.49 -6.86 27.81
C ASP A 287 -30.29 -5.66 27.28
N ILE A 288 -31.44 -5.94 26.70
CA ILE A 288 -32.42 -4.92 26.32
C ILE A 288 -33.36 -4.84 27.52
N PRO A 289 -33.30 -3.78 28.36
CA PRO A 289 -34.29 -3.63 29.41
C PRO A 289 -35.63 -3.31 28.74
N SER A 290 -36.56 -4.25 28.80
CA SER A 290 -37.94 -4.00 28.38
C SER A 290 -38.67 -3.13 29.40
N PRO A 291 -39.51 -2.18 28.96
CA PRO A 291 -40.23 -1.27 29.84
C PRO A 291 -41.49 -1.90 30.41
N GLY A 292 -41.66 -1.77 31.73
CA GLY A 292 -42.95 -1.60 32.39
C GLY A 292 -43.66 -2.86 32.93
N ALA A 293 -43.77 -2.95 34.26
CA ALA A 293 -45.04 -3.30 34.91
C ALA A 293 -45.03 -2.82 36.38
N GLU A 294 -45.82 -1.79 36.59
CA GLU A 294 -46.36 -1.28 37.84
C GLU A 294 -46.93 -2.39 38.74
N ASN A 295 -46.64 -2.36 40.05
CA ASN A 295 -47.65 -2.75 41.02
C ASN A 295 -47.62 -1.85 42.26
N LYS A 296 -48.81 -1.33 42.56
CA LYS A 296 -49.15 -0.37 43.61
C LYS A 296 -49.27 -1.05 44.98
N ARG A 297 -49.35 -0.17 45.99
CA ARG A 297 -49.82 -0.33 47.39
C ARG A 297 -48.72 -0.77 48.35
N THR A 298 -48.53 -0.17 49.53
CA THR A 298 -49.30 0.74 50.40
C THR A 298 -48.29 1.17 51.48
N GLY A 299 -48.12 2.44 51.83
CA GLY A 299 -48.83 3.03 52.97
C GLY A 299 -47.87 3.52 54.06
N ARG A 300 -47.96 4.83 54.35
CA ARG A 300 -47.88 5.49 55.68
C ARG A 300 -46.54 5.57 56.45
N THR A 301 -46.17 6.85 56.76
CA THR A 301 -45.60 7.40 58.03
C THR A 301 -44.23 6.87 58.49
N ASP A 302 -43.20 7.63 58.87
CA ASP A 302 -43.10 8.87 59.65
C ASP A 302 -41.68 9.51 59.56
N GLN A 303 -41.60 10.79 59.94
CA GLN A 303 -40.48 11.49 60.64
C GLN A 303 -39.06 11.63 60.02
N LYS A 304 -38.79 12.84 59.48
CA LYS A 304 -37.83 13.91 59.92
C LYS A 304 -36.61 13.54 60.84
N PRO A 305 -35.60 14.44 60.97
CA PRO A 305 -34.43 14.70 60.12
C PRO A 305 -33.08 14.57 60.90
N ASN A 306 -31.90 14.66 60.25
CA ASN A 306 -30.82 15.48 60.81
C ASN A 306 -29.63 15.73 59.86
N ARG A 307 -29.19 17.00 59.90
CA ARG A 307 -27.91 17.64 59.53
C ARG A 307 -27.35 17.48 58.12
#